data_AF-A0A833D2U6-F1
#
_entry.id   AF-A0A833D2U6-F1
#
_cell.length_a   1.000
_cell.length_b   1.000
_cell.length_c   1.000
_cell.angle_alpha   90.00
_cell.angle_beta   90.00
_cell.angle_gamma   90.00
#
_symmetry.space_group_name_H-M   'P 1'
#
loop_
_entity.id
_entity.type
_entity.pdbx_description
1 polymer ?
#
loop_
_entity_poly.entity_id
_entity_poly.type
_entity_poly.pdbx_seq_one_letter_code
_entity_poly.pdbx_strand_id
1 'polypeptide(L)'
;ILLWGVGCMFLFPVIGKSLGMSYEAFGAWAGTGILNSAQVAGAALAYQADGIETLKVAEIFNITRILFLPLIVVWLAVWYVQRESATNGLVASATPRSVGAMAAPVTAPPVNVSRVIVDKFPLFVLGFILMFLVNLTGVFLPKGVNADDLWKGKYFDNQLKADKLLKDKDIAALTAVAAKVKRPDHKAALDRLTQNKKVMSLADYHALEGLSKSGVLSKDAAAAIKSAGGAVLHTPKIIPWFRDWIFWLFAFGLTGLGMQITVASLKQAGGQPLVIGGVIGTIKAVGSLIFILIFAGLLGLQTL
;
A
#
# COMPACT_ATOMS: atom_id res chain seq x y z
N ILE A 1 -21.41 -1.11 0.65
CA ILE A 1 -19.98 -1.38 0.33
C ILE A 1 -19.03 -1.03 1.47
N LEU A 2 -19.18 0.13 2.13
CA LEU A 2 -18.31 0.54 3.25
C LEU A 2 -18.40 -0.42 4.44
N LEU A 3 -19.62 -0.80 4.85
CA LEU A 3 -19.86 -1.73 5.96
C LEU A 3 -19.31 -3.13 5.70
N TRP A 4 -19.48 -3.63 4.47
CA TRP A 4 -18.82 -4.86 4.01
C TRP A 4 -17.30 -4.77 4.12
N GLY A 5 -16.71 -3.67 3.62
CA GLY A 5 -15.27 -3.46 3.68
C GLY A 5 -14.70 -3.31 5.10
N VAL A 6 -15.47 -2.74 6.05
CA VAL A 6 -15.10 -2.75 7.48
C VAL A 6 -15.05 -4.19 7.99
N GLY A 7 -16.04 -5.03 7.65
CA GLY A 7 -16.00 -6.45 7.98
C GLY A 7 -14.76 -7.14 7.40
N CYS A 8 -14.44 -6.90 6.12
CA CYS A 8 -13.24 -7.44 5.49
C CYS A 8 -11.94 -7.02 6.18
N MET A 9 -11.84 -5.79 6.69
CA MET A 9 -10.65 -5.32 7.40
C MET A 9 -10.27 -6.21 8.59
N PHE A 10 -11.26 -6.77 9.29
CA PHE A 10 -11.03 -7.69 10.41
C PHE A 10 -10.97 -9.16 9.98
N LEU A 11 -11.77 -9.55 8.97
CA LEU A 11 -11.84 -10.94 8.51
C LEU A 11 -10.61 -11.36 7.70
N PHE A 12 -10.13 -10.50 6.80
CA PHE A 12 -9.03 -10.84 5.90
C PHE A 12 -7.79 -11.27 6.67
N PRO A 13 -7.30 -10.54 7.70
CA PRO A 13 -6.11 -10.96 8.42
C PRO A 13 -6.25 -12.33 9.09
N VAL A 14 -7.44 -12.65 9.60
CA VAL A 14 -7.72 -13.98 10.20
C VAL A 14 -7.65 -15.07 9.14
N ILE A 15 -8.29 -14.84 7.99
CA ILE A 15 -8.28 -15.79 6.86
C ILE A 15 -6.86 -15.97 6.33
N GLY A 16 -6.12 -14.88 6.08
CA GLY A 16 -4.75 -14.95 5.57
C GLY A 16 -3.82 -15.75 6.48
N LYS A 17 -3.93 -15.56 7.81
CA LYS A 17 -3.14 -16.32 8.80
C LYS A 17 -3.54 -17.79 8.80
N SER A 18 -4.83 -18.10 8.68
CA SER A 18 -5.30 -19.49 8.60
C SER A 18 -4.84 -20.22 7.34
N LEU A 19 -4.60 -19.47 6.26
CA LEU A 19 -4.09 -19.99 4.98
C LEU A 19 -2.55 -19.95 4.90
N GLY A 20 -1.86 -19.46 5.93
CA GLY A 20 -0.40 -19.35 5.94
C GLY A 20 0.17 -18.43 4.86
N MET A 21 -0.57 -17.38 4.46
CA MET A 21 -0.14 -16.49 3.37
C MET A 21 1.11 -15.68 3.75
N SER A 22 2.05 -15.56 2.82
CA SER A 22 3.18 -14.62 2.94
C SER A 22 2.70 -13.17 3.03
N TYR A 23 3.57 -12.27 3.48
CA TYR A 23 3.26 -10.83 3.58
C TYR A 23 2.89 -10.22 2.23
N GLU A 24 3.55 -10.64 1.15
CA GLU A 24 3.31 -10.16 -0.21
C GLU A 24 1.99 -10.72 -0.76
N ALA A 25 1.75 -12.02 -0.58
CA ALA A 25 0.53 -12.66 -1.06
C ALA A 25 -0.71 -12.08 -0.35
N PHE A 26 -0.62 -11.91 0.98
CA PHE A 26 -1.70 -11.28 1.73
C PHE A 26 -1.86 -9.81 1.33
N GLY A 27 -0.77 -9.06 1.16
CA GLY A 27 -0.81 -7.68 0.70
C GLY A 27 -1.52 -7.55 -0.65
N ALA A 28 -1.17 -8.39 -1.63
CA ALA A 28 -1.79 -8.39 -2.95
C ALA A 28 -3.29 -8.72 -2.89
N TRP A 29 -3.67 -9.70 -2.06
CA TRP A 29 -5.08 -10.04 -1.85
C TRP A 29 -5.85 -8.91 -1.16
N ALA A 30 -5.31 -8.31 -0.09
CA ALA A 30 -5.94 -7.20 0.62
C ALA A 30 -6.12 -5.98 -0.30
N GLY A 31 -5.09 -5.60 -1.05
CA GLY A 31 -5.13 -4.47 -2.00
C GLY A 31 -6.14 -4.67 -3.15
N THR A 32 -6.30 -5.91 -3.60
CA THR A 32 -7.24 -6.24 -4.66
C THR A 32 -8.66 -6.38 -4.12
N GLY A 33 -8.85 -7.19 -3.08
CA GLY A 33 -10.16 -7.60 -2.54
C GLY A 33 -10.88 -6.51 -1.75
N ILE A 34 -10.16 -5.69 -0.98
CA ILE A 34 -10.77 -4.61 -0.19
C ILE A 34 -10.98 -3.37 -1.07
N LEU A 35 -12.17 -2.79 -0.99
CA LEU A 35 -12.64 -1.74 -1.90
C LEU A 35 -12.23 -0.33 -1.48
N ASN A 36 -11.96 -0.10 -0.18
CA ASN A 36 -11.58 1.20 0.35
C ASN A 36 -10.11 1.22 0.78
N SER A 37 -9.36 2.23 0.36
CA SER A 37 -7.92 2.37 0.62
C SER A 37 -7.55 2.37 2.11
N ALA A 38 -8.33 3.03 2.97
CA ALA A 38 -8.04 3.08 4.40
C ALA A 38 -8.21 1.70 5.05
N GLN A 39 -9.22 0.94 4.60
CA GLN A 39 -9.47 -0.42 5.08
C GLN A 39 -8.39 -1.40 4.60
N VAL A 40 -7.88 -1.21 3.38
CA VAL A 40 -6.71 -1.96 2.85
C VAL A 40 -5.51 -1.75 3.77
N ALA A 41 -5.16 -0.48 4.03
CA ALA A 41 -4.02 -0.14 4.87
C ALA A 41 -4.18 -0.69 6.30
N GLY A 42 -5.39 -0.56 6.87
CA GLY A 42 -5.73 -1.12 8.18
C GLY A 42 -5.57 -2.64 8.24
N ALA A 43 -6.06 -3.39 7.23
CA ALA A 43 -5.92 -4.84 7.18
C ALA A 43 -4.46 -5.28 7.03
N ALA A 44 -3.68 -4.59 6.19
CA ALA A 44 -2.27 -4.88 5.98
C ALA A 44 -1.42 -4.66 7.25
N LEU A 45 -1.63 -3.54 7.95
CA LEU A 45 -0.97 -3.24 9.23
C LEU A 45 -1.39 -4.20 10.35
N ALA A 46 -2.64 -4.67 10.35
CA ALA A 46 -3.10 -5.68 11.31
C ALA A 46 -2.51 -7.07 11.04
N TYR A 47 -2.14 -7.35 9.79
CA TYR A 47 -1.52 -8.62 9.40
C TYR A 47 -0.05 -8.69 9.81
N GLN A 48 0.71 -7.62 9.55
CA GLN A 48 2.14 -7.49 9.86
C GLN A 48 2.37 -6.33 10.85
N ALA A 49 2.53 -6.67 12.14
CA ALA A 49 2.63 -5.67 13.22
C ALA A 49 4.01 -5.01 13.34
N ASP A 50 5.07 -5.69 12.89
CA ASP A 50 6.48 -5.34 13.08
C ASP A 50 7.18 -4.90 11.78
N GLY A 51 6.44 -4.82 10.67
CA GLY A 51 6.95 -4.45 9.35
C GLY A 51 5.92 -3.72 8.49
N ILE A 52 6.31 -3.38 7.27
CA ILE A 52 5.49 -2.57 6.34
C ILE A 52 5.43 -3.17 4.92
N GLU A 53 5.96 -4.37 4.72
CA GLU A 53 6.01 -5.04 3.41
C GLU A 53 4.60 -5.34 2.90
N THR A 54 3.77 -5.89 3.77
CA THR A 54 2.35 -6.16 3.49
C THR A 54 1.63 -4.88 3.07
N LEU A 55 1.85 -3.78 3.80
CA LEU A 55 1.23 -2.48 3.50
C LEU A 55 1.67 -1.95 2.14
N LYS A 56 2.97 -2.03 1.82
CA LYS A 56 3.49 -1.60 0.52
C LYS A 56 2.85 -2.35 -0.63
N VAL A 57 2.83 -3.68 -0.58
CA VAL A 57 2.23 -4.49 -1.63
C VAL A 57 0.73 -4.19 -1.75
N ALA A 58 0.03 -4.11 -0.63
CA ALA A 58 -1.40 -3.79 -0.62
C ALA A 58 -1.71 -2.42 -1.23
N GLU A 59 -0.91 -1.40 -0.93
CA GLU A 59 -1.06 -0.07 -1.50
C GLU A 59 -0.73 -0.03 -2.99
N ILE A 60 0.29 -0.76 -3.46
CA ILE A 60 0.61 -0.86 -4.89
C ILE A 60 -0.60 -1.37 -5.67
N PHE A 61 -1.18 -2.50 -5.27
CA PHE A 61 -2.36 -3.08 -5.94
C PHE A 61 -3.58 -2.16 -5.86
N ASN A 62 -3.74 -1.46 -4.73
CA ASN A 62 -4.81 -0.49 -4.57
C ASN A 62 -4.64 0.73 -5.50
N ILE A 63 -3.42 1.26 -5.60
CA ILE A 63 -3.09 2.39 -6.50
C ILE A 63 -3.31 1.98 -7.95
N THR A 64 -2.90 0.78 -8.38
CA THR A 64 -3.14 0.29 -9.75
C THR A 64 -4.62 0.41 -10.12
N ARG A 65 -5.53 -0.04 -9.25
CA ARG A 65 -6.98 0.09 -9.48
C ARG A 65 -7.43 1.55 -9.56
N ILE A 66 -6.96 2.39 -8.65
CA ILE A 66 -7.34 3.81 -8.56
C ILE A 66 -6.85 4.58 -9.78
N LEU A 67 -5.67 4.26 -10.32
CA LEU A 67 -5.09 4.90 -11.49
C LEU A 67 -5.95 4.74 -12.74
N PHE A 68 -6.62 3.59 -12.91
CA PHE A 68 -7.53 3.36 -14.04
C PHE A 68 -8.89 4.06 -13.88
N LEU A 69 -9.28 4.45 -12.67
CA LEU A 69 -10.61 5.00 -12.41
C LEU A 69 -10.87 6.31 -13.19
N PRO A 70 -9.97 7.32 -13.18
CA PRO A 70 -10.14 8.51 -14.01
C PRO A 70 -10.28 8.19 -15.51
N LEU A 71 -9.50 7.24 -16.01
CA LEU A 71 -9.55 6.83 -17.42
C LEU A 71 -10.90 6.20 -17.76
N ILE A 72 -11.40 5.30 -16.91
CA ILE A 72 -12.71 4.66 -17.06
C ILE A 72 -13.82 5.71 -16.94
N VAL A 73 -13.73 6.67 -16.02
CA VAL A 73 -14.74 7.73 -15.86
C VAL A 73 -14.79 8.63 -17.09
N VAL A 74 -13.65 9.07 -17.62
CA VAL A 74 -13.62 9.87 -18.86
C VAL A 74 -14.19 9.07 -20.03
N TRP A 75 -13.78 7.80 -20.16
CA TRP A 75 -14.32 6.92 -21.19
C TRP A 75 -15.84 6.75 -21.08
N LEU A 76 -16.37 6.46 -19.87
CA LEU A 76 -17.80 6.34 -19.62
C LEU A 76 -18.54 7.66 -19.86
N ALA A 77 -17.96 8.81 -19.51
CA ALA A 77 -18.55 10.12 -19.75
C ALA A 77 -18.67 10.41 -21.25
N VAL A 78 -17.60 10.17 -22.01
CA VAL A 78 -17.60 10.31 -23.48
C VAL A 78 -18.60 9.34 -24.11
N TRP A 79 -18.57 8.07 -23.70
CA TRP A 79 -19.49 7.05 -24.18
C TRP A 79 -20.95 7.41 -23.87
N TYR A 80 -21.25 7.91 -22.67
CA TYR A 80 -22.58 8.35 -22.25
C TYR A 80 -23.09 9.50 -23.13
N VAL A 81 -22.27 10.54 -23.32
CA VAL A 81 -22.62 11.70 -24.16
C VAL A 81 -22.81 11.30 -25.62
N GLN A 82 -21.95 10.44 -26.16
CA GLN A 82 -22.08 9.91 -27.52
C GLN A 82 -23.38 9.10 -27.68
N ARG A 83 -23.74 8.30 -26.67
CA ARG A 83 -24.95 7.47 -26.69
C ARG A 83 -26.21 8.32 -26.54
N GLU A 84 -26.21 9.34 -25.70
CA GLU A 84 -27.31 10.32 -25.63
C GLU A 84 -27.46 11.07 -26.96
N SER A 85 -26.34 11.46 -27.59
CA SER A 85 -26.36 12.13 -28.90
C SER A 85 -26.89 11.22 -30.02
N ALA A 86 -26.58 9.93 -29.97
CA ALA A 86 -27.09 8.92 -30.91
C ALA A 86 -28.57 8.57 -30.66
N THR A 87 -29.03 8.64 -29.41
CA THR A 87 -30.42 8.35 -29.03
C THR A 87 -31.34 9.57 -29.23
N ASN A 88 -30.80 10.80 -29.08
CA ASN A 88 -31.54 12.07 -29.20
C ASN A 88 -31.38 12.77 -30.57
N GLY A 89 -30.74 12.13 -31.57
CA GLY A 89 -30.90 12.46 -32.99
C GLY A 89 -30.47 13.86 -33.44
N LEU A 90 -29.16 14.14 -33.47
CA LEU A 90 -28.58 15.28 -34.21
C LEU A 90 -27.53 14.79 -35.21
N VAL A 91 -27.95 13.94 -36.15
CA VAL A 91 -27.32 13.85 -37.47
C VAL A 91 -28.34 14.42 -38.45
N ALA A 92 -27.86 15.36 -39.25
CA ALA A 92 -28.62 16.10 -40.24
C ALA A 92 -29.41 15.20 -41.20
N SER A 93 -30.47 15.78 -41.79
CA SER A 93 -31.30 15.30 -42.91
C SER A 93 -32.59 14.53 -42.57
N ALA A 94 -33.64 15.28 -42.25
CA ALA A 94 -34.99 14.92 -42.69
C ALA A 94 -35.78 16.21 -42.95
N THR A 95 -36.19 16.41 -44.19
CA THR A 95 -37.07 17.49 -44.64
C THR A 95 -38.40 17.48 -43.86
N PRO A 96 -38.93 18.64 -43.44
CA PRO A 96 -40.15 18.65 -42.64
C PRO A 96 -41.37 18.39 -43.54
N ARG A 97 -41.92 17.18 -43.46
CA ARG A 97 -43.29 16.87 -43.92
C ARG A 97 -44.07 16.23 -42.79
N SER A 98 -44.68 17.06 -41.95
CA SER A 98 -46.05 16.88 -41.45
C SER A 98 -46.38 17.94 -40.41
N VAL A 99 -47.67 18.26 -40.38
CA VAL A 99 -48.28 19.44 -39.76
C VAL A 99 -48.43 19.17 -38.26
N GLY A 100 -47.65 19.88 -37.45
CA GLY A 100 -47.64 19.71 -35.99
C GLY A 100 -46.65 20.65 -35.30
N ALA A 101 -46.59 21.90 -35.76
CA ALA A 101 -45.91 22.95 -35.02
C ALA A 101 -46.69 23.21 -33.72
N MET A 102 -46.05 23.02 -32.56
CA MET A 102 -46.28 23.74 -31.28
C MET A 102 -45.41 23.21 -30.11
N ALA A 103 -44.37 22.41 -30.35
CA ALA A 103 -43.27 22.27 -29.40
C ALA A 103 -42.03 22.87 -30.04
N ALA A 104 -41.51 23.97 -29.47
CA ALA A 104 -40.21 24.49 -29.88
C ALA A 104 -39.19 23.34 -29.74
N PRO A 105 -38.36 23.07 -30.76
CA PRO A 105 -37.29 22.09 -30.61
C PRO A 105 -36.39 22.60 -29.48
N VAL A 106 -36.41 21.93 -28.32
CA VAL A 106 -35.42 22.15 -27.27
C VAL A 106 -34.13 21.56 -27.83
N THR A 107 -33.39 22.39 -28.56
CA THR A 107 -32.01 22.09 -28.93
C THR A 107 -31.22 22.03 -27.64
N ALA A 108 -30.85 20.82 -27.23
CA ALA A 108 -29.90 20.65 -26.12
C ALA A 108 -28.66 21.49 -26.46
N PRO A 109 -28.25 22.44 -25.59
CA PRO A 109 -27.10 23.28 -25.88
C PRO A 109 -25.86 22.40 -26.10
N PRO A 110 -25.00 22.72 -27.10
CA PRO A 110 -23.83 21.91 -27.40
C PRO A 110 -22.98 21.76 -26.14
N VAL A 111 -22.81 20.52 -25.68
CA VAL A 111 -22.11 20.22 -24.44
C VAL A 111 -20.63 20.53 -24.66
N ASN A 112 -20.16 21.66 -24.13
CA ASN A 112 -18.75 22.04 -24.20
C ASN A 112 -17.93 21.12 -23.29
N VAL A 113 -17.43 20.03 -23.86
CA VAL A 113 -16.66 18.99 -23.17
C VAL A 113 -15.47 19.61 -22.40
N SER A 114 -14.81 20.62 -22.96
CA SER A 114 -13.71 21.34 -22.32
C SER A 114 -14.11 22.04 -21.02
N ARG A 115 -15.30 22.65 -20.97
CA ARG A 115 -15.83 23.33 -19.79
C ARG A 115 -16.24 22.33 -18.71
N VAL A 116 -16.90 21.23 -19.11
CA VAL A 116 -17.30 20.16 -18.18
C VAL A 116 -16.07 19.50 -17.54
N ILE A 117 -15.00 19.28 -18.31
CA ILE A 117 -13.74 18.75 -17.79
C ILE A 117 -13.15 19.71 -16.75
N VAL A 118 -13.07 21.01 -17.05
CA VAL A 118 -12.49 22.00 -16.11
C VAL A 118 -13.36 22.15 -14.85
N ASP A 119 -14.68 22.24 -14.98
CA ASP A 119 -15.59 22.46 -13.85
C ASP A 119 -15.70 21.24 -12.92
N LYS A 120 -15.48 20.03 -13.45
CA LYS A 120 -15.54 18.77 -12.70
C LYS A 120 -14.16 18.23 -12.35
N PHE A 121 -13.08 18.88 -12.79
CA PHE A 121 -11.73 18.41 -12.51
C PHE A 121 -11.48 18.44 -11.00
N PRO A 122 -11.09 17.32 -10.38
CA PRO A 122 -10.87 17.31 -8.95
C PRO A 122 -9.60 18.08 -8.61
N LEU A 123 -9.73 19.23 -7.94
CA LEU A 123 -8.59 20.10 -7.61
C LEU A 123 -7.50 19.37 -6.81
N PHE A 124 -7.87 18.35 -6.03
CA PHE A 124 -6.90 17.52 -5.29
C PHE A 124 -5.90 16.78 -6.20
N VAL A 125 -6.25 16.51 -7.47
CA VAL A 125 -5.34 15.87 -8.43
C VAL A 125 -4.14 16.76 -8.72
N LEU A 126 -4.30 18.09 -8.76
CA LEU A 126 -3.18 19.02 -8.91
C LEU A 126 -2.25 18.96 -7.70
N GLY A 127 -2.82 18.90 -6.49
CA GLY A 127 -2.05 18.70 -5.25
C GLY A 127 -1.28 17.37 -5.25
N PHE A 128 -1.89 16.30 -5.74
CA PHE A 128 -1.23 15.01 -5.92
C PHE A 128 -0.08 15.09 -6.92
N ILE A 129 -0.28 15.71 -8.09
CA ILE A 129 0.77 15.88 -9.10
C ILE A 129 1.92 16.72 -8.54
N LEU A 130 1.63 17.82 -7.84
CA LEU A 130 2.64 18.65 -7.19
C LEU A 130 3.46 17.82 -6.18
N MET A 131 2.79 17.11 -5.27
CA MET A 131 3.47 16.27 -4.27
C MET A 131 4.26 15.13 -4.91
N PHE A 132 3.76 14.54 -5.99
CA PHE A 132 4.49 13.55 -6.76
C PHE A 132 5.78 14.14 -7.34
N LEU A 133 5.70 15.31 -7.96
CA LEU A 133 6.87 16.01 -8.50
C LEU A 133 7.88 16.39 -7.39
N VAL A 134 7.41 16.89 -6.25
CA VAL A 134 8.27 17.15 -5.08
C VAL A 134 8.92 15.85 -4.59
N ASN A 135 8.19 14.74 -4.57
CA ASN A 135 8.74 13.44 -4.17
C ASN A 135 9.84 12.96 -5.13
N LEU A 136 9.71 13.20 -6.45
CA LEU A 136 10.77 12.88 -7.42
C LEU A 136 12.09 13.62 -7.14
N THR A 137 12.06 14.79 -6.51
CA THR A 137 13.28 15.53 -6.14
C THR A 137 14.04 14.90 -4.96
N GLY A 138 13.43 13.93 -4.26
CA GLY A 138 14.06 13.29 -3.11
C GLY A 138 14.09 14.16 -1.85
N VAL A 139 13.38 15.30 -1.81
CA VAL A 139 13.29 16.19 -0.63
C VAL A 139 12.77 15.47 0.63
N PHE A 140 11.99 14.40 0.45
CA PHE A 140 11.49 13.58 1.55
C PHE A 140 12.44 12.41 1.96
N LEU A 141 13.60 12.27 1.30
CA LEU A 141 14.65 11.33 1.68
C LEU A 141 15.31 11.77 2.99
N PRO A 142 15.39 10.89 4.02
CA PRO A 142 16.24 11.14 5.18
C PRO A 142 17.71 11.30 4.75
N LYS A 143 18.45 12.20 5.40
CA LYS A 143 19.88 12.42 5.09
C LYS A 143 20.65 11.09 5.22
N GLY A 144 21.36 10.71 4.15
CA GLY A 144 22.16 9.48 4.10
C GLY A 144 21.42 8.24 3.57
N VAL A 145 20.18 8.38 3.08
CA VAL A 145 19.37 7.29 2.54
C VAL A 145 19.15 7.47 1.05
N ASN A 146 19.49 6.46 0.25
CA ASN A 146 19.20 6.44 -1.18
C ASN A 146 17.73 6.06 -1.43
N ALA A 147 17.16 6.46 -2.57
CA ALA A 147 15.79 6.10 -2.95
C ALA A 147 15.57 4.58 -2.94
N ASP A 148 16.63 3.82 -3.25
CA ASP A 148 16.68 2.35 -3.25
C ASP A 148 16.69 1.71 -1.86
N ASP A 149 16.73 2.48 -0.77
CA ASP A 149 16.68 1.96 0.60
C ASP A 149 15.41 2.37 1.34
N LEU A 150 14.66 3.36 0.85
CA LEU A 150 13.38 3.78 1.44
C LEU A 150 12.32 2.68 1.39
N TRP A 151 12.33 1.88 0.33
CA TRP A 151 11.38 0.77 0.18
C TRP A 151 11.67 -0.40 1.13
N LYS A 152 12.70 -0.35 1.99
CA LYS A 152 13.02 -1.41 2.97
C LYS A 152 12.56 -1.07 4.40
N GLY A 153 12.01 0.13 4.64
CA GLY A 153 11.40 0.52 5.93
C GLY A 153 12.38 0.82 7.08
N LYS A 154 13.62 0.34 7.01
CA LYS A 154 14.74 0.76 7.85
C LYS A 154 15.93 1.09 6.94
N TYR A 155 16.70 2.11 7.30
CA TYR A 155 17.93 2.46 6.58
C TYR A 155 19.15 2.10 7.41
N PHE A 156 20.24 1.80 6.72
CA PHE A 156 21.53 1.49 7.31
C PHE A 156 22.28 2.79 7.58
N ASP A 157 22.65 3.05 8.83
CA ASP A 157 23.56 4.11 9.23
C ASP A 157 24.70 3.54 10.07
N ASN A 158 25.93 3.85 9.69
CA ASN A 158 27.14 3.38 10.34
C ASN A 158 27.79 4.47 11.23
N GLN A 159 27.14 5.62 11.40
CA GLN A 159 27.59 6.69 12.29
C GLN A 159 27.10 6.47 13.73
N LEU A 160 27.68 5.47 14.39
CA LEU A 160 27.36 5.12 15.77
C LEU A 160 28.17 5.94 16.78
N LYS A 161 27.52 6.34 17.88
CA LYS A 161 28.19 6.86 19.08
C LYS A 161 28.94 5.74 19.81
N ALA A 162 29.97 6.09 20.58
CA ALA A 162 30.81 5.12 21.31
C ALA A 162 30.01 4.14 22.18
N ASP A 163 28.92 4.61 22.81
CA ASP A 163 28.06 3.79 23.68
C ASP A 163 27.27 2.70 22.94
N LYS A 164 27.17 2.79 21.61
CA LYS A 164 26.44 1.86 20.74
C LYS A 164 27.35 0.82 20.08
N LEU A 165 28.66 0.90 20.32
CA LEU A 165 29.63 -0.11 19.88
C LEU A 165 29.51 -1.39 20.72
N LEU A 166 29.88 -2.52 20.12
CA LEU A 166 29.98 -3.79 20.82
C LEU A 166 30.92 -3.67 22.02
N LYS A 167 30.47 -4.19 23.16
CA LYS A 167 31.29 -4.24 24.38
C LYS A 167 32.26 -5.40 24.30
N ASP A 168 33.33 -5.34 25.10
CA ASP A 168 34.38 -6.37 25.06
C ASP A 168 33.85 -7.76 25.45
N LYS A 169 32.81 -7.83 26.30
CA LYS A 169 32.07 -9.07 26.60
C LYS A 169 31.44 -9.69 25.35
N ASP A 170 30.81 -8.85 24.53
CA ASP A 170 30.11 -9.30 23.32
C ASP A 170 31.11 -9.76 22.26
N ILE A 171 32.25 -9.06 22.14
CA ILE A 171 33.37 -9.44 21.28
C ILE A 171 33.92 -10.81 21.70
N ALA A 172 34.16 -11.01 23.00
CA ALA A 172 34.64 -12.30 23.51
C ALA A 172 33.67 -13.45 23.19
N ALA A 173 32.35 -13.21 23.33
CA ALA A 173 31.33 -14.19 22.98
C ALA A 173 31.33 -14.52 21.47
N LEU A 174 31.55 -13.53 20.61
CA LEU A 174 31.64 -13.70 19.15
C LEU A 174 32.91 -14.44 18.73
N THR A 175 34.06 -14.12 19.33
CA THR A 175 35.34 -14.79 19.04
C THR A 175 35.31 -16.27 19.47
N ALA A 176 34.65 -16.59 20.58
CA ALA A 176 34.52 -17.98 21.06
C ALA A 176 33.76 -18.91 20.10
N VAL A 177 32.87 -18.34 19.27
CA VAL A 177 32.07 -19.11 18.29
C VAL A 177 32.57 -18.96 16.85
N ALA A 178 33.58 -18.13 16.61
CA ALA A 178 34.11 -17.83 15.27
C ALA A 178 34.59 -19.11 14.54
N ALA A 179 35.19 -20.07 15.25
CA ALA A 179 35.64 -21.33 14.67
C ALA A 179 34.50 -22.23 14.15
N LYS A 180 33.27 -22.03 14.63
CA LYS A 180 32.09 -22.80 14.19
C LYS A 180 31.48 -22.25 12.90
N VAL A 181 31.86 -21.04 12.49
CA VAL A 181 31.34 -20.38 11.29
C VAL A 181 32.10 -20.85 10.05
N LYS A 182 31.48 -21.75 9.27
CA LYS A 182 32.10 -22.35 8.08
C LYS A 182 31.92 -21.53 6.80
N ARG A 183 30.83 -20.76 6.72
CA ARG A 183 30.47 -20.00 5.51
C ARG A 183 31.40 -18.79 5.37
N PRO A 184 32.07 -18.60 4.22
CA PRO A 184 33.11 -17.58 4.07
C PRO A 184 32.57 -16.15 4.16
N ASP A 185 31.33 -15.93 3.68
CA ASP A 185 30.60 -14.68 3.78
C ASP A 185 30.27 -14.32 5.24
N HIS A 186 29.79 -15.29 6.02
CA HIS A 186 29.50 -15.12 7.44
C HIS A 186 30.77 -14.87 8.26
N LYS A 187 31.87 -15.57 7.93
CA LYS A 187 33.16 -15.38 8.60
C LYS A 187 33.73 -13.99 8.34
N ALA A 188 33.74 -13.55 7.09
CA ALA A 188 34.21 -12.21 6.72
C ALA A 188 33.38 -11.10 7.39
N ALA A 189 32.06 -11.27 7.48
CA ALA A 189 31.18 -10.32 8.17
C ALA A 189 31.42 -10.32 9.69
N LEU A 190 31.65 -11.48 10.31
CA LEU A 190 31.96 -11.62 11.73
C LEU A 190 33.31 -11.01 12.09
N ASP A 191 34.33 -11.19 11.24
CA ASP A 191 35.66 -10.59 11.42
C ASP A 191 35.59 -9.06 11.32
N ARG A 192 34.85 -8.54 10.34
CA ARG A 192 34.60 -7.08 10.24
C ARG A 192 33.85 -6.54 11.45
N LEU A 193 32.89 -7.29 11.98
CA LEU A 193 32.11 -6.92 13.17
C LEU A 193 32.98 -6.84 14.42
N THR A 194 33.83 -7.83 14.67
CA THR A 194 34.72 -7.85 15.85
C THR A 194 35.85 -6.83 15.74
N GLN A 195 36.39 -6.60 14.54
CA GLN A 195 37.42 -5.58 14.30
C GLN A 195 36.89 -4.15 14.50
N ASN A 196 35.73 -3.84 13.92
CA ASN A 196 35.19 -2.47 13.94
C ASN A 196 34.26 -2.21 15.13
N LYS A 197 33.96 -3.24 15.93
CA LYS A 197 32.95 -3.25 17.01
C LYS A 197 31.55 -2.80 16.54
N LYS A 198 31.29 -2.83 15.23
CA LYS A 198 30.04 -2.43 14.58
C LYS A 198 29.86 -3.09 13.22
N VAL A 199 28.62 -3.14 12.74
CA VAL A 199 28.31 -3.67 11.40
C VAL A 199 28.69 -2.62 10.35
N MET A 200 29.45 -3.02 9.34
CA MET A 200 30.07 -2.08 8.40
C MET A 200 29.29 -1.82 7.12
N SER A 201 28.47 -2.79 6.69
CA SER A 201 27.68 -2.69 5.47
C SER A 201 26.34 -3.41 5.59
N LEU A 202 25.41 -3.10 4.67
CA LEU A 202 24.14 -3.82 4.56
C LEU A 202 24.34 -5.31 4.22
N ALA A 203 25.36 -5.63 3.41
CA ALA A 203 25.72 -7.01 3.10
C ALA A 203 26.18 -7.77 4.37
N ASP A 204 26.97 -7.11 5.23
CA ASP A 204 27.39 -7.67 6.52
C ASP A 204 26.20 -7.90 7.44
N TYR A 205 25.26 -6.95 7.48
CA TYR A 205 24.02 -7.09 8.25
C TYR A 205 23.26 -8.37 7.84
N HIS A 206 23.01 -8.57 6.54
CA HIS A 206 22.28 -9.76 6.06
C HIS A 206 23.05 -11.07 6.31
N ALA A 207 24.37 -11.06 6.13
CA ALA A 207 25.21 -12.21 6.42
C ALA A 207 25.15 -12.57 7.91
N LEU A 208 25.22 -11.58 8.80
CA LEU A 208 25.16 -11.76 10.25
C LEU A 208 23.75 -12.17 10.72
N GLU A 209 22.70 -11.63 10.11
CA GLU A 209 21.32 -12.03 10.40
C GLU A 209 21.09 -13.49 10.02
N GLY A 210 21.54 -13.91 8.82
CA GLY A 210 21.52 -15.32 8.41
C GLY A 210 22.31 -16.21 9.37
N LEU A 211 23.47 -15.76 9.82
CA LEU A 211 24.27 -16.48 10.81
C LEU A 211 23.53 -16.61 12.15
N SER A 212 22.82 -15.57 12.60
CA SER A 212 22.00 -15.60 13.83
C SER A 212 20.88 -16.64 13.78
N LYS A 213 20.29 -16.84 12.60
CA LYS A 213 19.20 -17.80 12.36
C LYS A 213 19.71 -19.23 12.09
N SER A 214 21.00 -19.40 11.80
CA SER A 214 21.61 -20.70 11.49
C SER A 214 21.69 -21.68 12.66
N GLY A 215 21.48 -21.22 13.90
CA GLY A 215 21.59 -22.05 15.11
C GLY A 215 23.02 -22.43 15.52
N VAL A 216 24.04 -21.95 14.80
CA VAL A 216 25.46 -22.25 15.05
C VAL A 216 26.04 -21.45 16.22
N LEU A 217 25.40 -20.33 16.57
CA LEU A 217 25.86 -19.38 17.58
C LEU A 217 25.34 -19.73 18.98
N SER A 218 26.08 -19.32 20.01
CA SER A 218 25.58 -19.28 21.39
C SER A 218 24.48 -18.21 21.52
N LYS A 219 23.61 -18.33 22.54
CA LYS A 219 22.58 -17.32 22.82
C LYS A 219 23.17 -15.91 22.96
N ASP A 220 24.32 -15.80 23.63
CA ASP A 220 25.00 -14.53 23.85
C ASP A 220 25.58 -13.94 22.54
N ALA A 221 26.18 -14.77 21.70
CA ALA A 221 26.71 -14.33 20.40
C ALA A 221 25.58 -13.93 19.44
N ALA A 222 24.47 -14.67 19.42
CA ALA A 222 23.28 -14.31 18.64
C ALA A 222 22.65 -13.00 19.13
N ALA A 223 22.59 -12.79 20.45
CA ALA A 223 22.12 -11.53 21.04
C ALA A 223 23.05 -10.35 20.70
N ALA A 224 24.37 -10.55 20.73
CA ALA A 224 25.36 -9.54 20.35
C ALA A 224 25.19 -9.11 18.88
N ILE A 225 25.03 -10.07 17.97
CA ILE A 225 24.75 -9.79 16.55
C ILE A 225 23.44 -9.02 16.38
N LYS A 226 22.38 -9.44 17.07
CA LYS A 226 21.07 -8.76 17.00
C LYS A 226 21.16 -7.33 17.53
N SER A 227 21.90 -7.10 18.61
CA SER A 227 22.13 -5.78 19.19
C SER A 227 22.91 -4.89 18.21
N ALA A 228 24.00 -5.42 17.63
CA ALA A 228 24.82 -4.69 16.67
C ALA A 228 24.05 -4.35 15.38
N GLY A 229 23.23 -5.29 14.88
CA GLY A 229 22.33 -5.05 13.74
C GLY A 229 21.24 -4.01 14.05
N GLY A 230 20.65 -4.07 15.24
CA GLY A 230 19.68 -3.08 15.70
C GLY A 230 20.28 -1.69 15.95
N ALA A 231 21.58 -1.60 16.18
CA ALA A 231 22.27 -0.32 16.35
C ALA A 231 22.43 0.45 15.04
N VAL A 232 22.65 -0.26 13.92
CA VAL A 232 22.87 0.34 12.58
C VAL A 232 21.59 0.53 11.76
N LEU A 233 20.51 -0.15 12.13
CA LEU A 233 19.22 -0.01 11.45
C LEU A 233 18.35 1.03 12.15
N HIS A 234 18.13 2.15 11.47
CA HIS A 234 17.30 3.22 11.99
C HIS A 234 15.97 3.32 11.23
N THR A 235 14.91 3.64 11.96
CA THR A 235 13.65 4.10 11.39
C THR A 235 13.67 5.62 11.36
N PRO A 236 13.41 6.27 10.20
CA PRO A 236 13.40 7.72 10.12
C PRO A 236 12.40 8.34 11.10
N LYS A 237 12.84 9.34 11.87
CA LYS A 237 11.98 10.04 12.85
C LYS A 237 10.79 10.77 12.22
N ILE A 238 10.86 11.07 10.92
CA ILE A 238 9.76 11.68 10.17
C ILE A 238 8.58 10.71 9.98
N ILE A 239 8.82 9.38 10.00
CA ILE A 239 7.78 8.38 9.76
C ILE A 239 6.73 8.38 10.89
N PRO A 240 7.09 8.30 12.19
CA PRO A 240 6.10 8.40 13.26
C PRO A 240 5.29 9.69 13.21
N TRP A 241 5.97 10.83 13.01
CA TRP A 241 5.31 12.13 12.93
C TRP A 241 4.30 12.20 11.77
N PHE A 242 4.70 11.73 10.59
CA PHE A 242 3.83 11.70 9.42
C PHE A 242 2.66 10.73 9.60
N ARG A 243 2.89 9.58 10.24
CA ARG A 243 1.85 8.60 10.56
C ARG A 243 0.78 9.19 11.50
N ASP A 244 1.21 9.91 12.53
CA ASP A 244 0.28 10.54 13.48
C ASP A 244 -0.54 11.64 12.78
N TRP A 245 0.09 12.42 11.90
CA TRP A 245 -0.60 13.41 11.07
C TRP A 245 -1.61 12.80 10.11
N ILE A 246 -1.22 11.75 9.38
CA ILE A 246 -2.10 10.99 8.49
C ILE A 246 -3.28 10.47 9.28
N PHE A 247 -3.05 9.90 10.47
CA PHE A 247 -4.13 9.39 11.32
C PHE A 247 -5.16 10.47 11.63
N TRP A 248 -4.73 11.69 12.02
CA TRP A 248 -5.64 12.80 12.26
C TRP A 248 -6.39 13.26 11.01
N LEU A 249 -5.72 13.36 9.86
CA LEU A 249 -6.37 13.71 8.60
C LEU A 249 -7.40 12.67 8.17
N PHE A 250 -7.08 11.38 8.32
CA PHE A 250 -8.02 10.28 8.06
C PHE A 250 -9.19 10.30 9.03
N ALA A 251 -8.92 10.48 10.33
CA ALA A 251 -9.97 10.57 11.33
C ALA A 251 -10.95 11.70 11.01
N PHE A 252 -10.43 12.88 10.66
CA PHE A 252 -11.26 14.03 10.27
C PHE A 252 -12.05 13.74 8.98
N GLY A 253 -11.41 13.22 7.93
CA GLY A 253 -12.06 12.89 6.66
C GLY A 253 -13.16 11.84 6.79
N LEU A 254 -12.90 10.77 7.54
CA LEU A 254 -13.89 9.72 7.82
C LEU A 254 -15.04 10.23 8.68
N THR A 255 -14.76 11.07 9.68
CA THR A 255 -15.79 11.69 10.52
C THR A 255 -16.66 12.63 9.70
N GLY A 256 -16.06 13.45 8.83
CA GLY A 256 -16.79 14.37 7.94
C GLY A 256 -17.71 13.62 6.96
N LEU A 257 -17.24 12.51 6.38
CA LEU A 257 -18.08 11.63 5.56
C LEU A 257 -19.21 11.00 6.39
N GLY A 258 -18.93 10.54 7.61
CA GLY A 258 -19.93 9.98 8.51
C GLY A 258 -21.01 10.99 8.91
N MET A 259 -20.64 12.26 9.13
CA MET A 259 -21.55 13.33 9.50
C MET A 259 -22.58 13.65 8.40
N GLN A 260 -22.24 13.42 7.13
CA GLN A 260 -23.16 13.60 6.00
C GLN A 260 -24.19 12.46 5.88
N ILE A 261 -23.97 11.34 6.57
CA ILE A 261 -24.87 10.18 6.53
C ILE A 261 -25.88 10.31 7.68
N THR A 262 -27.15 10.48 7.34
CA THR A 262 -28.24 10.53 8.33
C THR A 262 -28.98 9.20 8.40
N VAL A 263 -29.66 8.94 9.51
CA VAL A 263 -30.54 7.77 9.64
C VAL A 263 -31.67 7.82 8.61
N ALA A 264 -32.14 9.01 8.25
CA ALA A 264 -33.15 9.22 7.23
C ALA A 264 -32.64 8.82 5.83
N SER A 265 -31.43 9.24 5.45
CA SER A 265 -30.84 8.85 4.15
C SER A 265 -30.51 7.35 4.09
N LEU A 266 -30.12 6.73 5.20
CA LEU A 266 -29.98 5.28 5.31
C LEU A 266 -31.31 4.54 5.11
N LYS A 267 -32.39 5.01 5.74
CA LYS A 267 -33.74 4.45 5.56
C LYS A 267 -34.25 4.64 4.12
N GLN A 268 -34.00 5.79 3.53
CA GLN A 268 -34.38 6.11 2.15
C GLN A 268 -33.62 5.26 1.12
N ALA A 269 -32.33 5.01 1.35
CA ALA A 269 -31.51 4.13 0.51
C ALA A 269 -31.93 2.65 0.62
N GLY A 270 -32.54 2.26 1.74
CA GLY A 270 -33.01 0.90 1.99
C GLY A 270 -31.88 -0.12 2.11
N GLY A 271 -32.24 -1.41 2.06
CA GLY A 271 -31.29 -2.53 2.19
C GLY A 271 -30.63 -2.96 0.88
N GLN A 272 -31.17 -2.56 -0.28
CA GLN A 272 -30.65 -3.00 -1.59
C GLN A 272 -29.17 -2.66 -1.82
N PRO A 273 -28.68 -1.45 -1.48
CA PRO A 273 -27.25 -1.13 -1.62
C PRO A 273 -26.34 -2.00 -0.74
N LEU A 274 -26.85 -2.50 0.40
CA LEU A 274 -26.10 -3.41 1.26
C LEU A 274 -26.01 -4.80 0.63
N VAL A 275 -27.10 -5.32 0.07
CA VAL A 275 -27.13 -6.63 -0.60
C VAL A 275 -26.25 -6.61 -1.84
N ILE A 276 -26.44 -5.64 -2.74
CA ILE A 276 -25.65 -5.51 -3.98
C ILE A 276 -24.17 -5.34 -3.62
N GLY A 277 -23.87 -4.44 -2.68
CA GLY A 277 -22.50 -4.21 -2.24
C GLY A 277 -21.86 -5.43 -1.55
N GLY A 278 -22.64 -6.22 -0.82
CA GLY A 278 -22.20 -7.45 -0.17
C GLY A 278 -21.93 -8.56 -1.18
N VAL A 279 -22.84 -8.80 -2.12
CA VAL A 279 -22.68 -9.81 -3.16
C VAL A 279 -21.48 -9.49 -4.07
N ILE A 280 -21.43 -8.28 -4.64
CA ILE A 280 -20.32 -7.86 -5.50
C ILE A 280 -19.01 -7.87 -4.71
N GLY A 281 -19.03 -7.38 -3.47
CA GLY A 281 -17.88 -7.37 -2.59
C GLY A 281 -17.36 -8.78 -2.28
N THR A 282 -18.26 -9.74 -2.05
CA THR A 282 -17.92 -11.14 -1.79
C THR A 282 -17.36 -11.81 -3.03
N ILE A 283 -18.02 -11.67 -4.18
CA ILE A 283 -17.55 -12.23 -5.46
C ILE A 283 -16.13 -11.74 -5.75
N LYS A 284 -15.87 -10.44 -5.56
CA LYS A 284 -14.55 -9.87 -5.76
C LYS A 284 -13.53 -10.38 -4.73
N ALA A 285 -13.89 -10.40 -3.44
CA ALA A 285 -13.01 -10.86 -2.38
C ALA A 285 -12.59 -12.32 -2.57
N VAL A 286 -13.55 -13.19 -2.87
CA VAL A 286 -13.33 -14.63 -3.12
C VAL A 286 -12.62 -14.85 -4.46
N GLY A 287 -13.04 -14.17 -5.52
CA GLY A 287 -12.42 -14.28 -6.84
C GLY A 287 -10.95 -13.85 -6.83
N SER A 288 -10.63 -12.73 -6.16
CA SER A 288 -9.25 -12.30 -5.98
C SER A 288 -8.46 -13.22 -5.06
N LEU A 289 -9.07 -13.80 -4.02
CA LEU A 289 -8.40 -14.82 -3.18
C LEU A 289 -8.00 -16.03 -4.02
N ILE A 290 -8.93 -16.60 -4.77
CA ILE A 290 -8.70 -17.75 -5.64
C ILE A 290 -7.58 -17.43 -6.63
N PHE A 291 -7.67 -16.27 -7.29
CA PHE A 291 -6.64 -15.82 -8.23
C PHE A 291 -5.26 -15.75 -7.57
N ILE A 292 -5.15 -15.11 -6.41
CA ILE A 292 -3.87 -14.99 -5.68
C ILE A 292 -3.36 -16.36 -5.23
N LEU A 293 -4.21 -17.26 -4.74
CA LEU A 293 -3.78 -18.59 -4.31
C LEU A 293 -3.21 -19.41 -5.50
N ILE A 294 -3.87 -19.36 -6.66
CA ILE A 294 -3.41 -20.03 -7.88
C ILE A 294 -2.10 -19.41 -8.37
N PHE A 295 -2.05 -18.07 -8.49
CA PHE A 295 -0.92 -17.38 -9.07
C PHE A 295 0.31 -17.37 -8.14
N ALA A 296 0.11 -17.27 -6.83
CA ALA A 296 1.17 -17.42 -5.85
C ALA A 296 1.74 -18.83 -5.84
N GLY A 297 0.91 -19.86 -6.04
CA GLY A 297 1.36 -21.24 -6.22
C GLY A 297 2.20 -21.42 -7.48
N LEU A 298 1.81 -20.76 -8.58
CA LEU A 298 2.51 -20.82 -9.85
C LEU A 298 3.86 -20.09 -9.84
N LEU A 299 3.98 -19.02 -9.04
CA LEU A 299 5.21 -18.24 -8.86
C LEU A 299 6.09 -18.71 -7.69
N GLY A 300 5.70 -19.77 -6.97
CA GLY A 300 6.46 -20.29 -5.83
C GLY A 300 6.49 -19.38 -4.60
N LEU A 301 5.55 -18.43 -4.48
CA LEU A 301 5.45 -17.46 -3.38
C LEU A 301 4.71 -18.03 -2.14
N GLN A 302 4.29 -19.29 -2.16
CA GLN A 302 3.53 -19.93 -1.08
C GLN A 302 4.37 -20.31 0.15
N THR A 303 5.70 -20.20 0.07
CA THR A 303 6.59 -20.61 1.16
C THR A 303 7.71 -19.60 1.34
N LEU A 304 7.59 -18.78 2.40
CA LEU A 304 8.64 -18.37 3.34
C LEU A 304 8.03 -17.54 4.47
#